data_AF-W2TDQ3-F1
#
_entry.id   AF-W2TDQ3-F1
#
_cell.length_a   1.000
_cell.length_b   1.000
_cell.length_c   1.000
_cell.angle_alpha   90.00
_cell.angle_beta   90.00
_cell.angle_gamma   90.00
#
_symmetry.space_group_name_H-M   'P 1'
#
loop_
_entity.id
_entity.type
_entity.pdbx_description
1 polymer ?
#
loop_
_entity_poly.entity_id
_entity_poly.type
_entity_poly.pdbx_seq_one_letter_code
_entity_poly.pdbx_strand_id
1 'polypeptide(L)'
;MPKNDLGLWWPVEPRTTIAVNGNGFEQLQKLKIRLSGASDDQKQRLLLALMEPAAVYDAKQLRKAMQDALKLYSARQRRFGLENCFIEVLVSRDTKQLELVFEEYEKVAHHSIDAAIQQDFSGTFRDGLFAIVSIVRSKPSYF
;
A
#
# COMPACT_ATOMS: atom_id res chain seq x y z
N MET A 1 36.21 15.56 47.23
CA MET A 1 35.68 14.35 46.55
C MET A 1 36.77 13.30 46.57
N PRO A 2 36.50 12.06 47.00
CA PRO A 2 37.51 11.01 47.04
C PRO A 2 37.81 10.50 45.62
N LYS A 3 39.09 10.24 45.35
CA LYS A 3 39.52 9.43 44.20
C LYS A 3 39.47 7.95 44.57
N ASN A 4 39.43 7.07 43.57
CA ASN A 4 39.75 5.66 43.78
C ASN A 4 41.28 5.44 43.85
N ASP A 5 41.69 4.25 44.28
CA ASP A 5 43.10 3.92 44.57
C ASP A 5 44.03 3.88 43.33
N LEU A 6 43.48 4.11 42.13
CA LEU A 6 44.21 4.23 40.86
C LEU A 6 44.27 5.68 40.34
N GLY A 7 43.77 6.66 41.11
CA GLY A 7 43.97 8.08 40.87
C GLY A 7 43.17 8.70 39.71
N LEU A 8 42.36 7.91 39.02
CA LEU A 8 41.55 8.29 37.85
C LEU A 8 40.20 8.89 38.25
N TRP A 9 39.76 9.91 37.51
CA TRP A 9 38.45 10.53 37.67
C TRP A 9 37.44 9.84 36.75
N TRP A 10 36.33 9.36 37.28
CA TRP A 10 35.21 8.82 36.49
C TRP A 10 33.86 9.34 37.03
N PRO A 11 32.85 9.62 36.18
CA PRO A 11 31.53 10.10 36.60
C PRO A 11 30.46 8.98 36.71
N VAL A 12 30.05 8.68 37.96
CA VAL A 12 28.81 7.98 38.37
C VAL A 12 27.59 8.91 38.15
N GLU A 13 26.42 8.55 37.60
CA GLU A 13 25.88 7.40 36.82
C GLU A 13 24.80 7.98 35.83
N PRO A 14 23.75 7.28 35.30
CA PRO A 14 23.49 5.84 35.06
C PRO A 14 23.01 5.52 33.62
N ARG A 15 22.64 4.26 33.40
CA ARG A 15 22.10 3.66 32.16
C ARG A 15 21.09 4.55 31.41
N THR A 16 21.28 4.67 30.09
CA THR A 16 20.27 5.15 29.13
C THR A 16 19.11 4.15 28.99
N THR A 17 18.22 4.12 29.99
CA THR A 17 16.85 3.65 29.78
C THR A 17 16.20 4.61 28.80
N ILE A 18 15.95 4.15 27.56
CA ILE A 18 15.11 4.90 26.62
C ILE A 18 13.73 5.04 27.27
N ALA A 19 13.35 6.28 27.59
CA ALA A 19 12.02 6.57 28.11
C ALA A 19 10.98 6.25 27.03
N VAL A 20 10.39 5.06 27.10
CA VAL A 20 9.20 4.73 26.32
C VAL A 20 8.06 5.55 26.93
N ASN A 21 7.87 6.77 26.43
CA ASN A 21 6.85 7.70 26.91
C ASN A 21 5.50 6.97 27.05
N GLY A 22 4.89 7.06 28.24
CA GLY A 22 3.71 6.28 28.68
C GLY A 22 2.41 6.51 27.91
N ASN A 23 2.50 7.11 26.73
CA ASN A 23 1.42 7.63 25.91
C ASN A 23 0.91 6.56 24.93
N GLY A 24 1.74 5.57 24.58
CA GLY A 24 1.42 4.56 23.57
C GLY A 24 0.21 3.71 23.91
N PHE A 25 0.04 3.31 25.18
CA PHE A 25 -1.11 2.48 25.58
C PHE A 25 -2.44 3.27 25.50
N GLU A 26 -2.47 4.53 25.94
CA GLU A 26 -3.66 5.37 25.77
C GLU A 26 -4.00 5.61 24.30
N GLN A 27 -2.98 5.83 23.46
CA GLN A 27 -3.17 6.00 22.02
C GLN A 27 -3.78 4.73 21.41
N LEU A 28 -3.29 3.54 21.79
CA LEU A 28 -3.86 2.26 21.37
C LEU A 28 -5.30 2.07 21.84
N GLN A 29 -5.66 2.46 23.07
CA GLN A 29 -7.06 2.40 23.54
C GLN A 29 -7.97 3.37 22.78
N LYS A 30 -7.52 4.62 22.56
CA LYS A 30 -8.25 5.64 21.76
C LYS A 30 -8.41 5.19 20.29
N LEU A 31 -7.40 4.53 19.72
CA LEU A 31 -7.46 3.90 18.39
C LEU A 31 -8.46 2.74 18.36
N LYS A 32 -8.46 1.86 19.37
CA LYS A 32 -9.38 0.70 19.47
C LYS A 32 -10.84 1.13 19.50
N ILE A 33 -11.16 2.22 20.20
CA ILE A 33 -12.50 2.81 20.22
C ILE A 33 -12.87 3.37 18.83
N ARG A 34 -11.99 4.13 18.17
CA ARG A 34 -12.25 4.66 16.80
C ARG A 34 -12.38 3.55 15.75
N LEU A 35 -11.63 2.46 15.90
CA LEU A 35 -11.69 1.27 15.05
C LEU A 35 -13.03 0.53 15.08
N SER A 36 -13.83 0.69 16.14
CA SER A 36 -15.13 0.02 16.26
C SER A 36 -16.14 0.41 15.16
N GLY A 37 -16.05 1.64 14.64
CA GLY A 37 -16.96 2.18 13.62
C GLY A 37 -16.46 2.17 12.17
N ALA A 38 -15.28 1.62 11.88
CA ALA A 38 -14.76 1.51 10.52
C ALA A 38 -15.39 0.35 9.72
N SER A 39 -15.16 0.28 8.41
CA SER A 39 -15.44 -0.95 7.63
C SER A 39 -14.39 -2.03 7.93
N ASP A 40 -14.72 -3.31 7.79
CA ASP A 40 -13.80 -4.41 8.18
C ASP A 40 -12.50 -4.42 7.38
N ASP A 41 -12.52 -4.08 6.08
CA ASP A 41 -11.31 -3.89 5.27
C ASP A 41 -10.43 -2.74 5.80
N GLN A 42 -11.05 -1.66 6.27
CA GLN A 42 -10.34 -0.53 6.88
C GLN A 42 -9.76 -0.92 8.24
N LYS A 43 -10.48 -1.70 9.05
CA LYS A 43 -9.97 -2.25 10.32
C LYS A 43 -8.79 -3.17 10.07
N GLN A 44 -8.89 -4.09 9.11
CA GLN A 44 -7.82 -5.03 8.77
C GLN A 44 -6.58 -4.32 8.22
N ARG A 45 -6.74 -3.34 7.31
CA ARG A 45 -5.61 -2.55 6.79
C ARG A 45 -4.96 -1.69 7.88
N LEU A 46 -5.74 -1.03 8.73
CA LEU A 46 -5.18 -0.25 9.84
C LEU A 46 -4.50 -1.15 10.88
N LEU A 47 -5.07 -2.33 11.17
CA LEU A 47 -4.45 -3.31 12.07
C LEU A 47 -3.13 -3.86 11.50
N LEU A 48 -3.09 -4.21 10.22
CA LEU A 48 -1.85 -4.60 9.53
C LEU A 48 -0.80 -3.48 9.56
N ALA A 49 -1.19 -2.24 9.26
CA ALA A 49 -0.30 -1.07 9.31
C ALA A 49 0.13 -0.67 10.74
N LEU A 50 -0.59 -1.11 11.78
CA LEU A 50 -0.21 -0.96 13.20
C LEU A 50 0.67 -2.12 13.69
N MET A 51 0.57 -3.30 13.08
CA MET A 51 1.35 -4.50 13.42
C MET A 51 2.67 -4.60 12.64
N GLU A 52 2.82 -3.88 11.54
CA GLU A 52 3.97 -3.95 10.65
C GLU A 52 4.63 -2.57 10.51
N PRO A 53 5.98 -2.47 10.48
CA PRO A 53 6.65 -1.23 10.12
C PRO A 53 6.15 -0.73 8.77
N ALA A 54 5.93 0.59 8.61
CA ALA A 54 5.34 1.15 7.38
C ALA A 54 5.99 0.64 6.08
N ALA A 55 7.33 0.57 6.05
CA ALA A 55 8.09 0.03 4.93
C ALA A 55 7.75 -1.43 4.55
N VAL A 56 7.33 -2.27 5.51
CA VAL A 56 6.91 -3.66 5.28
C VAL A 56 5.49 -3.70 4.69
N TYR A 57 4.58 -2.85 5.16
CA TYR A 57 3.25 -2.69 4.57
C TYR A 57 3.36 -2.22 3.12
N ASP A 58 4.14 -1.17 2.86
CA ASP A 58 4.36 -0.61 1.53
C ASP A 58 5.00 -1.64 0.58
N ALA A 59 6.02 -2.37 1.05
CA ALA A 59 6.62 -3.47 0.27
C ALA A 59 5.63 -4.58 -0.07
N LYS A 60 4.66 -4.89 0.81
CA LYS A 60 3.59 -5.86 0.51
C LYS A 60 2.60 -5.33 -0.53
N GLN A 61 2.27 -4.04 -0.49
CA GLN A 61 1.41 -3.42 -1.51
C GLN A 61 2.09 -3.39 -2.87
N LEU A 62 3.37 -3.00 -2.93
CA LEU A 62 4.19 -3.06 -4.15
C LEU A 62 4.25 -4.50 -4.71
N ARG A 63 4.53 -5.49 -3.86
CA ARG A 63 4.56 -6.91 -4.30
C ARG A 63 3.22 -7.38 -4.87
N LYS A 64 2.09 -6.95 -4.29
CA LYS A 64 0.75 -7.23 -4.85
C LYS A 64 0.56 -6.54 -6.20
N ALA A 65 0.97 -5.28 -6.33
CA ALA A 65 0.86 -4.52 -7.57
C ALA A 65 1.62 -5.21 -8.72
N MET A 66 2.86 -5.65 -8.47
CA MET A 66 3.65 -6.44 -9.41
C MET A 66 2.97 -7.75 -9.83
N GLN A 67 2.33 -8.45 -8.89
CA GLN A 67 1.60 -9.70 -9.18
C GLN A 67 0.36 -9.47 -10.03
N ASP A 68 -0.43 -8.44 -9.73
CA ASP A 68 -1.62 -8.06 -10.51
C ASP A 68 -1.22 -7.59 -11.92
N ALA A 69 -0.18 -6.76 -12.03
CA ALA A 69 0.39 -6.33 -13.31
C ALA A 69 0.83 -7.52 -14.19
N LEU A 70 1.59 -8.47 -13.61
CA LEU A 70 2.01 -9.68 -14.32
C LEU A 70 0.83 -10.58 -14.70
N LYS A 71 -0.22 -10.65 -13.87
CA LYS A 71 -1.47 -11.38 -14.17
C LYS A 71 -2.18 -10.77 -15.39
N LEU A 72 -2.34 -9.45 -15.43
CA LEU A 72 -2.93 -8.74 -16.57
C LEU A 72 -2.12 -8.96 -17.85
N TYR A 73 -0.80 -8.83 -17.78
CA TYR A 73 0.09 -9.05 -18.94
C TYR A 73 0.04 -10.51 -19.45
N SER A 74 0.02 -11.48 -18.53
CA SER A 74 -0.07 -12.91 -18.86
C SER A 74 -1.44 -13.28 -19.46
N ALA A 75 -2.52 -12.69 -18.95
CA ALA A 75 -3.85 -12.84 -19.52
C ALA A 75 -3.92 -12.25 -20.94
N ARG A 76 -3.30 -11.08 -21.17
CA ARG A 76 -3.20 -10.43 -22.49
C ARG A 76 -2.55 -11.35 -23.52
N GLN A 77 -1.39 -11.93 -23.20
CA GLN A 77 -0.70 -12.86 -24.10
C GLN A 77 -1.53 -14.10 -24.46
N ARG A 78 -2.30 -14.63 -23.49
CA ARG A 78 -3.11 -15.85 -23.68
C ARG A 78 -4.47 -15.59 -24.34
N ARG A 79 -4.95 -14.33 -24.35
CA ARG A 79 -6.28 -13.88 -24.80
C ARG A 79 -7.50 -14.53 -24.13
N PHE A 80 -7.34 -15.65 -23.42
CA PHE A 80 -8.40 -16.33 -22.70
C PHE A 80 -8.58 -15.75 -21.29
N GLY A 81 -9.83 -15.42 -20.93
CA GLY A 81 -10.17 -14.87 -19.61
C GLY A 81 -9.70 -13.43 -19.36
N LEU A 82 -9.32 -12.71 -20.42
CA LEU A 82 -8.76 -11.35 -20.35
C LEU A 82 -9.72 -10.37 -19.67
N GLU A 83 -10.98 -10.34 -20.10
CA GLU A 83 -12.05 -9.49 -19.55
C GLU A 83 -12.21 -9.70 -18.03
N ASN A 84 -12.34 -10.96 -17.60
CA ASN A 84 -12.47 -11.32 -16.19
C ASN A 84 -11.25 -10.92 -15.36
N CYS A 85 -10.03 -11.06 -15.89
CA CYS A 85 -8.82 -10.62 -15.19
C CYS A 85 -8.76 -9.09 -15.03
N PHE A 86 -9.17 -8.34 -16.06
CA PHE A 86 -9.25 -6.87 -16.00
C PHE A 86 -10.31 -6.42 -15.00
N ILE A 87 -11.52 -7.00 -15.03
CA ILE A 87 -12.58 -6.71 -14.06
C ILE A 87 -12.11 -7.02 -12.64
N GLU A 88 -11.53 -8.21 -12.40
CA GLU A 88 -11.08 -8.63 -11.08
C GLU A 88 -10.06 -7.62 -10.51
N VAL A 89 -9.02 -7.26 -11.26
CA VAL A 89 -7.98 -6.33 -10.78
C VAL A 89 -8.54 -4.90 -10.62
N LEU A 90 -9.29 -4.39 -11.60
CA LEU A 90 -9.77 -3.00 -11.59
C LEU A 90 -10.89 -2.75 -10.55
N VAL A 91 -11.65 -3.77 -10.15
CA VAL A 91 -12.76 -3.63 -9.19
C VAL A 91 -12.36 -4.02 -7.76
N SER A 92 -11.37 -4.91 -7.57
CA SER A 92 -10.98 -5.42 -6.24
C SER A 92 -9.78 -4.71 -5.57
N ARG A 93 -9.39 -3.54 -6.06
CA ARG A 93 -8.21 -2.79 -5.59
C ARG A 93 -8.55 -1.33 -5.31
N ASP A 94 -7.90 -0.77 -4.30
CA ASP A 94 -8.02 0.65 -3.98
C ASP A 94 -7.40 1.52 -5.08
N THR A 95 -7.88 2.76 -5.22
CA THR A 95 -7.33 3.77 -6.15
C THR A 95 -5.80 3.86 -6.11
N LYS A 96 -5.20 4.00 -4.91
CA LYS A 96 -3.74 4.06 -4.74
C LYS A 96 -3.02 2.77 -5.13
N GLN A 97 -3.68 1.63 -4.96
CA GLN A 97 -3.13 0.34 -5.35
C GLN A 97 -3.20 0.16 -6.87
N LEU A 98 -4.25 0.69 -7.51
CA LEU A 98 -4.40 0.70 -8.96
C LEU A 98 -3.37 1.61 -9.65
N GLU A 99 -3.05 2.77 -9.08
CA GLU A 99 -1.93 3.61 -9.53
C GLU A 99 -0.63 2.79 -9.60
N LEU A 100 -0.26 2.10 -8.50
CA LEU A 100 0.91 1.22 -8.46
C LEU A 100 0.82 0.05 -9.46
N VAL A 101 -0.36 -0.56 -9.63
CA VAL A 101 -0.56 -1.63 -10.62
C VAL A 101 -0.33 -1.11 -12.04
N PHE A 102 -0.76 0.11 -12.37
CA PHE A 102 -0.56 0.69 -13.69
C PHE A 102 0.92 1.01 -13.96
N GLU A 103 1.64 1.53 -12.96
CA GLU A 103 3.09 1.75 -13.05
C GLU A 103 3.88 0.44 -13.24
N GLU A 104 3.57 -0.61 -12.47
CA GLU A 104 4.22 -1.91 -12.62
C GLU A 104 3.82 -2.62 -13.92
N TYR A 105 2.59 -2.42 -14.40
CA TYR A 105 2.13 -2.92 -15.70
C TYR A 105 2.90 -2.28 -16.86
N GLU A 106 3.11 -0.96 -16.82
CA GLU A 106 3.91 -0.25 -17.82
C GLU A 106 5.36 -0.75 -17.89
N LYS A 107 5.97 -1.07 -16.75
CA LYS A 107 7.33 -1.64 -16.67
C LYS A 107 7.43 -3.02 -17.31
N VAL A 108 6.41 -3.88 -17.13
CA VAL A 108 6.40 -5.27 -17.62
C VAL A 108 5.91 -5.40 -19.07
N ALA A 109 4.94 -4.58 -19.46
CA ALA A 109 4.29 -4.65 -20.77
C ALA A 109 4.90 -3.68 -21.81
N HIS A 110 5.71 -2.71 -21.38
CA HIS A 110 6.33 -1.67 -22.21
C HIS A 110 5.33 -0.75 -22.96
N HIS A 111 4.09 -0.69 -22.50
CA HIS A 111 3.05 0.26 -22.96
C HIS A 111 2.06 0.52 -21.82
N SER A 112 1.28 1.61 -21.91
CA SER A 112 0.29 1.94 -20.88
C SER A 112 -0.86 0.93 -20.80
N ILE A 113 -1.50 0.89 -19.63
CA ILE A 113 -2.74 0.12 -19.44
C ILE A 113 -3.87 0.61 -20.35
N ASP A 114 -3.90 1.92 -20.66
CA ASP A 114 -4.87 2.53 -21.59
C ASP A 114 -4.66 2.04 -23.02
N ALA A 115 -3.40 1.98 -23.46
CA ALA A 115 -3.05 1.45 -24.78
C ALA A 115 -3.40 -0.05 -24.89
N ALA A 116 -3.24 -0.80 -23.79
CA ALA A 116 -3.71 -2.19 -23.72
C ALA A 116 -5.25 -2.25 -23.87
N ILE A 117 -5.98 -1.45 -23.08
CA ILE A 117 -7.45 -1.43 -23.11
C ILE A 117 -7.98 -1.04 -24.49
N GLN A 118 -7.37 -0.05 -25.14
CA GLN A 118 -7.75 0.43 -26.47
C GLN A 118 -7.47 -0.59 -27.58
N GLN A 119 -6.46 -1.43 -27.42
CA GLN A 119 -6.07 -2.45 -28.42
C GLN A 119 -6.82 -3.77 -28.24
N ASP A 120 -7.12 -4.18 -27.00
CA ASP A 120 -7.68 -5.49 -26.69
C ASP A 120 -9.21 -5.52 -26.58
N PHE A 121 -9.83 -4.40 -26.20
CA PHE A 121 -11.27 -4.31 -25.98
C PHE A 121 -11.93 -3.30 -26.94
N SER A 122 -13.23 -3.49 -27.17
CA SER A 122 -14.03 -2.61 -28.04
C SER A 122 -15.41 -2.33 -27.46
N GLY A 123 -16.12 -1.36 -28.05
CA GLY A 123 -17.47 -0.99 -27.65
C GLY A 123 -17.58 -0.49 -26.21
N THR A 124 -18.79 -0.63 -25.65
CA THR A 124 -19.13 -0.14 -24.30
C THR A 124 -18.29 -0.76 -23.18
N PHE A 125 -17.78 -1.97 -23.37
CA PHE A 125 -16.91 -2.62 -22.37
C PHE A 125 -15.57 -1.90 -22.24
N ARG A 126 -14.92 -1.59 -23.37
CA ARG A 126 -13.70 -0.75 -23.40
C ARG A 126 -13.93 0.58 -22.70
N ASP A 127 -15.04 1.24 -23.03
CA ASP A 127 -15.36 2.57 -22.53
C ASP A 127 -15.61 2.56 -21.01
N GLY A 128 -16.21 1.48 -20.48
CA GLY A 128 -16.36 1.24 -19.04
C GLY A 128 -15.02 1.02 -18.32
N LEU A 129 -14.10 0.23 -18.89
CA LEU A 129 -12.75 0.07 -18.34
C LEU A 129 -11.99 1.41 -18.34
N PHE A 130 -12.10 2.18 -19.43
CA PHE A 130 -11.47 3.48 -19.58
C PHE A 130 -12.01 4.51 -18.56
N ALA A 131 -13.31 4.46 -18.24
CA ALA A 131 -13.90 5.28 -17.19
C ALA A 131 -13.31 4.96 -15.81
N ILE A 132 -13.10 3.68 -15.48
CA ILE A 132 -12.44 3.29 -14.21
C ILE A 132 -11.00 3.81 -14.14
N VAL A 133 -10.20 3.60 -15.18
CA VAL A 133 -8.82 4.12 -15.24
C VAL A 133 -8.80 5.66 -15.15
N SER A 134 -9.75 6.33 -15.80
CA SER A 134 -9.90 7.79 -15.73
C SER A 134 -10.23 8.26 -14.31
N ILE A 135 -11.15 7.59 -13.61
CA ILE A 135 -11.48 7.89 -12.19
C ILE A 135 -10.25 7.70 -11.30
N VAL A 136 -9.47 6.64 -11.52
CA VAL A 136 -8.27 6.36 -10.73
C VAL A 136 -7.20 7.44 -10.91
N ARG A 137 -6.96 7.87 -12.15
CA ARG A 137 -5.97 8.91 -12.46
C ARG A 137 -6.48 10.34 -12.27
N SER A 138 -7.81 10.56 -12.25
CA SER A 138 -8.38 11.85 -11.91
C SER A 138 -8.14 12.15 -10.44
N LYS A 139 -7.05 12.87 -10.19
CA LYS A 139 -6.79 13.51 -8.90
C LYS A 139 -8.08 14.23 -8.48
N PRO A 140 -8.58 14.06 -7.23
CA PRO A 140 -9.66 14.90 -6.74
C PRO A 140 -9.17 16.34 -6.76
N SER A 141 -9.60 17.10 -7.76
CA SER A 141 -9.36 18.53 -7.85
C SER A 141 -10.21 19.15 -6.76
N TYR A 142 -9.58 19.45 -5.62
CA TYR A 142 -10.21 20.17 -4.51
C TYR A 142 -10.59 21.56 -5.01
N PHE A 143 -11.87 21.72 -5.34
CA PHE A 143 -12.56 23.00 -5.50
C PHE A 143 -13.15 23.42 -4.14
#